data_AF-A0A150RCV8-F1
#
_entry.id   AF-A0A150RCV8-F1
#
_cell.length_a   1.000
_cell.length_b   1.000
_cell.length_c   1.000
_cell.angle_alpha   90.00
_cell.angle_beta   90.00
_cell.angle_gamma   90.00
#
_symmetry.space_group_name_H-M   'P 1'
#
loop_
_entity.id
_entity.type
_entity.pdbx_description
1 polymer ?
#
loop_
_entity_poly.entity_id
_entity_poly.type
_entity_poly.pdbx_seq_one_letter_code
_entity_poly.pdbx_strand_id
1 'polypeptide(L)'
;GGAGCPTGEEGCPCGPEDLCDGELRCVDSVCISGCGCADGYEVVDGECVWKGGPLDPSFQSADGSSDGWSTRGAALVSPEAEGNGNPGAGVIGTEAVCEMAGFYQQLTMPELACAEPLLLTFAAHIGCDSLDCIGPPGVGVRINGGFSNIDLMPSSSFSPQRVCLGARAYGGPIELLLGPSRRSPLCDEATGQGYTLAFDDVAIQPDATHECPAPGQVLNGDFETGDSGWTATPESGVSEVKSGLGARSGQGGHIATTFFCQYPSLEGTVSAPLPSAALPRPALRVWSQGSPGAIVNVMLSTHQLTTLKGTGEAQVSHLCLPRWALGMAHRLVFAYRNRGSQPCTDENKRDFAVDDLAFVSEERCPEDAPLFDPGFENASSDASLAPTWVLNEDDATGGTAALAVDPAVARSGEVSLSLSVRKPCREPTASTVFTVPEPDGAAGPALKFWYRTSALTAATASSTPGAALQPSERWTQRTICLDPRTAGRPQHLSFKIGASGVCDDPLDNETLYVDDVEVTTDPSCPAAPAP
;
A
#
# COMPACT_ATOMS: atom_id res chain seq x y z
N GLY A 1 41.27 34.54 29.39
CA GLY A 1 39.98 35.00 29.92
C GLY A 1 38.98 33.94 29.59
N GLY A 2 38.50 33.20 30.58
CA GLY A 2 37.46 32.19 30.41
C GLY A 2 36.36 32.52 31.40
N ALA A 3 35.36 33.28 30.94
CA ALA A 3 34.11 33.39 31.69
C ALA A 3 33.42 32.03 31.57
N GLY A 4 32.96 31.49 32.71
CA GLY A 4 32.26 30.21 32.76
C GLY A 4 31.02 30.25 31.87
N CYS A 5 31.03 29.42 30.85
CA CYS A 5 29.88 29.17 29.99
C CYS A 5 28.83 28.42 30.84
N PRO A 6 27.61 28.93 31.04
CA PRO A 6 26.56 28.23 31.78
C PRO A 6 26.22 26.89 31.10
N THR A 7 26.19 25.78 31.87
CA THR A 7 25.81 24.48 31.31
C THR A 7 24.41 24.57 30.71
N GLY A 8 24.22 24.08 29.49
CA GLY A 8 22.94 24.14 28.78
C GLY A 8 22.87 25.20 27.68
N GLU A 9 23.71 26.24 27.70
CA GLU A 9 23.69 27.32 26.69
C GLU A 9 24.55 27.00 25.45
N GLU A 10 24.33 27.71 24.34
CA GLU A 10 25.02 27.44 23.07
C GLU A 10 26.54 27.64 23.19
N GLY A 11 27.31 26.64 22.74
CA GLY A 11 28.76 26.57 22.90
C GLY A 11 29.24 26.19 24.30
N CYS A 12 28.32 25.91 25.24
CA CYS A 12 28.64 25.51 26.61
C CYS A 12 28.50 24.00 26.82
N PRO A 13 29.06 23.44 27.90
CA PRO A 13 28.89 22.03 28.20
C PRO A 13 27.42 21.66 28.41
N CYS A 14 27.07 20.42 28.08
CA CYS A 14 25.73 19.91 28.36
C CYS A 14 25.41 19.93 29.85
N GLY A 15 24.13 20.11 30.16
CA GLY A 15 23.60 19.96 31.50
C GLY A 15 23.59 18.50 31.97
N PRO A 16 23.10 18.25 33.20
CA PRO A 16 22.84 16.91 33.69
C PRO A 16 21.94 16.14 32.70
N GLU A 17 22.24 14.86 32.45
CA GLU A 17 21.49 14.00 31.52
C GLU A 17 21.55 14.44 30.05
N ASP A 18 22.66 15.08 29.62
CA ASP A 18 22.88 15.54 28.24
C ASP A 18 21.80 16.54 27.75
N LEU A 19 21.26 17.34 28.68
CA LEU A 19 20.24 18.35 28.39
C LEU A 19 20.84 19.71 28.02
N CYS A 20 20.18 20.41 27.11
CA CYS A 20 20.50 21.79 26.74
C CYS A 20 19.27 22.69 26.83
N ASP A 21 19.47 24.00 27.01
CA ASP A 21 18.41 24.98 27.16
C ASP A 21 17.82 25.39 25.80
N GLY A 22 16.51 25.63 25.74
CA GLY A 22 15.85 26.08 24.50
C GLY A 22 15.82 25.02 23.40
N GLU A 23 16.18 25.40 22.17
CA GLU A 23 16.24 24.51 20.99
C GLU A 23 17.63 23.87 20.78
N LEU A 24 18.48 23.95 21.79
CA LEU A 24 19.84 23.42 21.76
C LEU A 24 19.81 21.89 21.96
N ARG A 25 20.76 21.17 21.34
CA ARG A 25 20.99 19.74 21.62
C ARG A 25 22.41 19.50 22.11
N CYS A 26 22.58 18.47 22.94
CA CYS A 26 23.89 18.04 23.41
C CYS A 26 24.56 17.16 22.35
N VAL A 27 25.70 17.60 21.82
CA VAL A 27 26.56 16.82 20.92
C VAL A 27 27.99 16.91 21.45
N ASP A 28 28.63 15.76 21.65
CA ASP A 28 29.99 15.68 22.19
C ASP A 28 30.21 16.50 23.47
N SER A 29 29.22 16.45 24.38
CA SER A 29 29.20 17.20 25.64
C SER A 29 29.14 18.73 25.48
N VAL A 30 28.73 19.25 24.32
CA VAL A 30 28.52 20.68 24.05
C VAL A 30 27.10 20.93 23.54
N CYS A 31 26.43 21.95 24.07
CA CYS A 31 25.14 22.41 23.58
C CYS A 31 25.32 23.26 22.33
N ILE A 32 24.64 22.89 21.25
CA ILE A 32 24.71 23.58 19.95
C ILE A 32 23.30 23.99 19.49
N SER A 33 23.15 25.13 18.80
CA SER A 33 21.88 25.51 18.14
C SER A 33 21.43 24.44 17.16
N GLY A 34 20.10 24.34 17.04
CA GLY A 34 19.35 23.27 16.42
C GLY A 34 20.07 22.66 15.24
N CYS A 35 20.19 21.33 15.29
CA CYS A 35 20.75 20.47 14.25
C CYS A 35 21.89 21.12 13.44
N GLY A 36 23.11 21.21 14.00
CA GLY A 36 24.30 21.28 13.13
C GLY A 36 24.16 20.25 12.01
N CYS A 37 24.53 20.59 10.76
CA CYS A 37 24.03 19.92 9.55
C CYS A 37 23.90 18.41 9.75
N ALA A 38 22.64 17.96 9.78
CA ALA A 38 22.32 16.57 10.03
C ALA A 38 22.87 15.68 8.92
N ASP A 39 22.85 14.37 9.12
CA ASP A 39 23.30 13.42 8.10
C ASP A 39 22.65 13.71 6.75
N GLY A 40 23.48 13.78 5.70
CA GLY A 40 23.04 14.17 4.35
C GLY A 40 22.98 15.68 4.10
N TYR A 41 23.23 16.55 5.08
CA TYR A 41 23.37 17.99 4.87
C TYR A 41 24.83 18.43 4.99
N GLU A 42 25.21 19.42 4.17
CA GLU A 42 26.52 20.06 4.24
C GLU A 42 26.37 21.57 4.43
N VAL A 43 27.34 22.20 5.11
CA VAL A 43 27.38 23.66 5.23
C VAL A 43 27.82 24.26 3.89
N VAL A 44 26.91 24.95 3.20
CA VAL A 44 27.18 25.72 2.00
C VAL A 44 26.81 27.18 2.29
N ASP A 45 27.79 28.09 2.19
CA ASP A 45 27.61 29.52 2.48
C ASP A 45 27.01 29.83 3.86
N GLY A 46 27.22 28.95 4.84
CA GLY A 46 26.72 29.09 6.21
C GLY A 46 25.33 28.50 6.44
N GLU A 47 24.71 27.91 5.43
CA GLU A 47 23.42 27.22 5.51
C GLU A 47 23.61 25.71 5.37
N CYS A 48 22.78 24.92 6.06
CA CYS A 48 22.75 23.48 5.85
C CYS A 48 21.95 23.15 4.60
N VAL A 49 22.61 22.62 3.58
CA VAL A 49 22.01 22.27 2.29
C VAL A 49 22.05 20.77 2.10
N TRP A 50 20.93 20.18 1.68
CA TRP A 50 20.85 18.76 1.36
C TRP A 50 21.82 18.36 0.24
N LYS A 51 22.65 17.36 0.53
CA LYS A 51 23.62 16.71 -0.36
C LYS A 51 23.55 15.19 -0.34
N GLY A 52 22.67 14.63 0.50
CA GLY A 52 22.46 13.18 0.61
C GLY A 52 21.73 12.58 -0.59
N GLY A 53 21.46 11.28 -0.48
CA GLY A 53 20.81 10.47 -1.52
C GLY A 53 21.73 9.39 -2.09
N PRO A 54 21.30 8.73 -3.17
CA PRO A 54 22.10 7.68 -3.81
C PRO A 54 23.43 8.20 -4.34
N LEU A 55 24.48 7.40 -4.17
CA LEU A 55 25.86 7.74 -4.57
C LEU A 55 26.08 7.68 -6.10
N ASP A 56 25.30 6.84 -6.79
CA ASP A 56 25.38 6.62 -8.23
C ASP A 56 23.98 6.79 -8.85
N PRO A 57 23.45 8.03 -8.90
CA PRO A 57 22.07 8.29 -9.32
C PRO A 57 21.76 7.82 -10.75
N SER A 58 22.79 7.77 -11.62
CA SER A 58 22.66 7.41 -13.03
C SER A 58 23.20 6.01 -13.38
N PHE A 59 23.49 5.15 -12.39
CA PHE A 59 23.96 3.78 -12.63
C PHE A 59 25.23 3.69 -13.53
N GLN A 60 26.14 4.67 -13.40
CA GLN A 60 27.37 4.77 -14.19
C GLN A 60 28.53 4.01 -13.54
N SER A 61 28.43 3.69 -12.26
CA SER A 61 29.44 2.91 -11.57
C SER A 61 29.21 1.43 -11.83
N ALA A 62 30.27 0.66 -12.07
CA ALA A 62 30.13 -0.78 -12.27
C ALA A 62 29.53 -1.45 -11.02
N ASP A 63 28.76 -2.53 -11.24
CA ASP A 63 28.14 -3.33 -10.17
C ASP A 63 29.18 -3.76 -9.12
N GLY A 64 28.81 -3.63 -7.84
CA GLY A 64 29.66 -4.00 -6.71
C GLY A 64 30.81 -3.03 -6.40
N SER A 65 30.88 -1.87 -7.05
CA SER A 65 31.75 -0.77 -6.60
C SER A 65 31.25 -0.21 -5.25
N SER A 66 32.16 0.33 -4.43
CA SER A 66 31.81 0.91 -3.11
C SER A 66 30.83 2.06 -3.20
N ASP A 67 30.78 2.72 -4.35
CA ASP A 67 30.01 3.94 -4.60
C ASP A 67 28.80 3.66 -5.51
N GLY A 68 28.61 2.40 -5.94
CA GLY A 68 27.57 1.97 -6.87
C GLY A 68 26.37 1.28 -6.21
N TRP A 69 25.42 0.90 -7.05
CA TRP A 69 24.28 0.08 -6.64
C TRP A 69 24.70 -1.37 -6.41
N SER A 70 24.10 -2.01 -5.41
CA SER A 70 24.12 -3.46 -5.29
C SER A 70 22.86 -4.06 -5.91
N THR A 71 22.96 -5.30 -6.39
CA THR A 71 21.88 -6.00 -7.09
C THR A 71 21.32 -7.16 -6.27
N ARG A 72 20.01 -7.40 -6.39
CA ARG A 72 19.31 -8.60 -5.92
C ARG A 72 18.78 -9.36 -7.12
N GLY A 73 19.01 -10.68 -7.18
CA GLY A 73 18.65 -11.48 -8.36
C GLY A 73 19.47 -11.08 -9.59
N ALA A 74 18.95 -11.32 -10.78
CA ALA A 74 19.62 -11.01 -12.05
C ALA A 74 19.42 -9.55 -12.54
N ALA A 75 19.34 -8.58 -11.63
CA ALA A 75 19.34 -7.16 -11.98
C ALA A 75 20.75 -6.73 -12.43
N LEU A 76 20.84 -5.79 -13.37
CA LEU A 76 22.10 -5.38 -14.00
C LEU A 76 22.27 -3.86 -13.92
N VAL A 77 23.41 -3.42 -13.37
CA VAL A 77 23.87 -2.03 -13.51
C VAL A 77 24.59 -1.92 -14.85
N SER A 78 24.10 -1.07 -15.76
CA SER A 78 24.60 -0.95 -17.13
C SER A 78 25.07 0.48 -17.43
N PRO A 79 26.34 0.83 -17.15
CA PRO A 79 26.89 2.17 -17.35
C PRO A 79 26.82 2.72 -18.78
N GLU A 80 26.75 1.83 -19.77
CA GLU A 80 26.72 2.19 -21.20
C GLU A 80 25.30 2.14 -21.79
N ALA A 81 24.28 1.80 -20.99
CA ALA A 81 22.90 1.83 -21.46
C ALA A 81 22.44 3.27 -21.71
N GLU A 82 21.50 3.44 -22.63
CA GLU A 82 20.79 4.72 -22.80
C GLU A 82 19.78 4.86 -21.65
N GLY A 83 20.09 5.74 -20.70
CA GLY A 83 19.19 6.12 -19.62
C GLY A 83 18.16 7.16 -20.06
N ASN A 84 17.73 7.99 -19.13
CA ASN A 84 16.79 9.10 -19.34
C ASN A 84 17.51 10.32 -19.96
N GLY A 85 18.10 10.13 -21.13
CA GLY A 85 18.84 11.16 -21.85
C GLY A 85 20.29 11.35 -21.37
N ASN A 86 20.78 10.45 -20.52
CA ASN A 86 22.19 10.36 -20.11
C ASN A 86 22.68 8.89 -20.17
N PRO A 87 24.01 8.64 -20.15
CA PRO A 87 24.55 7.29 -20.09
C PRO A 87 24.35 6.65 -18.72
N GLY A 88 24.01 5.36 -18.71
CA GLY A 88 23.84 4.56 -17.51
C GLY A 88 22.36 4.27 -17.21
N ALA A 89 22.08 3.03 -16.81
CA ALA A 89 20.76 2.63 -16.31
C ALA A 89 20.85 1.35 -15.48
N GLY A 90 19.97 1.22 -14.49
CA GLY A 90 19.68 -0.05 -13.82
C GLY A 90 18.64 -0.82 -14.63
N VAL A 91 19.02 -1.96 -15.23
CA VAL A 91 18.17 -2.77 -16.10
C VAL A 91 17.80 -4.11 -15.46
N ILE A 92 16.52 -4.46 -15.51
CA ILE A 92 15.96 -5.74 -15.09
C ILE A 92 15.35 -6.39 -16.32
N GLY A 93 16.02 -7.44 -16.81
CA GLY A 93 15.55 -8.22 -17.95
C GLY A 93 14.31 -9.07 -17.64
N THR A 94 13.75 -9.68 -18.67
CA THR A 94 12.48 -10.41 -18.61
C THR A 94 12.42 -11.49 -17.54
N GLU A 95 13.42 -12.37 -17.48
CA GLU A 95 13.50 -13.43 -16.47
C GLU A 95 13.70 -12.83 -15.06
N ALA A 96 14.54 -11.79 -14.96
CA ALA A 96 14.86 -11.12 -13.70
C ALA A 96 13.64 -10.41 -13.08
N VAL A 97 12.72 -9.87 -13.89
CA VAL A 97 11.43 -9.34 -13.39
C VAL A 97 10.63 -10.44 -12.68
N CYS A 98 10.60 -11.64 -13.25
CA CYS A 98 9.90 -12.78 -12.67
C CYS A 98 10.56 -13.33 -11.40
N GLU A 99 11.83 -13.03 -11.20
CA GLU A 99 12.59 -13.29 -9.97
C GLU A 99 12.52 -12.15 -8.96
N MET A 100 11.72 -11.11 -9.22
CA MET A 100 11.63 -9.93 -8.37
C MET A 100 13.01 -9.28 -8.11
N ALA A 101 13.89 -9.32 -9.11
CA ALA A 101 15.21 -8.72 -9.04
C ALA A 101 15.12 -7.20 -8.79
N GLY A 102 16.18 -6.58 -8.30
CA GLY A 102 16.17 -5.16 -8.00
C GLY A 102 17.52 -4.59 -7.63
N PHE A 103 17.54 -3.28 -7.39
CA PHE A 103 18.71 -2.51 -7.00
C PHE A 103 18.53 -2.04 -5.56
N TYR A 104 19.59 -2.09 -4.76
CA TYR A 104 19.56 -1.54 -3.42
C TYR A 104 20.84 -0.79 -3.06
N GLN A 105 20.70 0.18 -2.18
CA GLN A 105 21.82 0.92 -1.60
C GLN A 105 21.50 1.26 -0.13
N GLN A 106 22.54 1.26 0.71
CA GLN A 106 22.46 1.72 2.08
C GLN A 106 22.75 3.21 2.12
N LEU A 107 21.85 4.00 2.69
CA LEU A 107 21.95 5.45 2.77
C LEU A 107 21.87 5.87 4.23
N THR A 108 22.59 6.91 4.63
CA THR A 108 22.40 7.52 5.95
C THR A 108 21.47 8.71 5.81
N MET A 109 20.41 8.72 6.60
CA MET A 109 19.35 9.73 6.53
C MET A 109 19.26 10.51 7.85
N PRO A 110 18.91 11.80 7.79
CA PRO A 110 18.83 12.67 8.95
C PRO A 110 17.71 12.21 9.89
N GLU A 111 17.81 12.62 11.16
CA GLU A 111 16.69 12.55 12.09
C GLU A 111 15.51 13.36 11.56
N LEU A 112 14.28 12.86 11.74
CA LEU A 112 13.07 13.53 11.25
C LEU A 112 12.91 14.95 11.81
N ALA A 113 13.33 15.17 13.06
CA ALA A 113 13.26 16.49 13.70
C ALA A 113 14.28 17.50 13.11
N CYS A 114 15.23 17.04 12.31
CA CYS A 114 16.31 17.84 11.74
C CYS A 114 16.24 17.99 10.21
N ALA A 115 15.13 17.56 9.57
CA ALA A 115 14.98 17.59 8.13
C ALA A 115 13.57 18.04 7.73
N GLU A 116 13.49 18.75 6.63
CA GLU A 116 12.24 18.96 5.90
C GLU A 116 11.72 17.66 5.27
N PRO A 117 10.45 17.61 4.83
CA PRO A 117 9.96 16.48 4.03
C PRO A 117 10.83 16.26 2.80
N LEU A 118 11.33 15.04 2.67
CA LEU A 118 12.13 14.58 1.55
C LEU A 118 11.28 13.77 0.57
N LEU A 119 11.73 13.78 -0.68
CA LEU A 119 11.12 13.12 -1.83
C LEU A 119 12.16 12.26 -2.52
N LEU A 120 11.82 11.02 -2.83
CA LEU A 120 12.55 10.20 -3.79
C LEU A 120 12.02 10.48 -5.20
N THR A 121 12.91 10.86 -6.11
CA THR A 121 12.63 10.96 -7.54
C THR A 121 13.47 9.97 -8.31
N PHE A 122 12.93 9.45 -9.40
CA PHE A 122 13.66 8.60 -10.34
C PHE A 122 12.93 8.57 -11.67
N ALA A 123 13.63 8.22 -12.73
CA ALA A 123 13.04 7.89 -14.02
C ALA A 123 12.86 6.38 -14.10
N ALA A 124 11.68 5.91 -14.53
CA ALA A 124 11.44 4.49 -14.74
C ALA A 124 10.81 4.21 -16.12
N HIS A 125 11.13 3.05 -16.66
CA HIS A 125 10.64 2.59 -17.96
C HIS A 125 10.26 1.11 -17.87
N ILE A 126 9.03 0.77 -18.26
CA ILE A 126 8.60 -0.63 -18.44
C ILE A 126 8.53 -0.91 -19.94
N GLY A 127 9.43 -1.79 -20.41
CA GLY A 127 9.37 -2.34 -21.75
C GLY A 127 8.48 -3.58 -21.80
N CYS A 128 7.87 -3.83 -22.95
CA CYS A 128 7.05 -5.02 -23.19
C CYS A 128 7.17 -5.43 -24.66
N ASP A 129 7.46 -6.70 -24.90
CA ASP A 129 7.74 -7.23 -26.25
C ASP A 129 6.47 -7.63 -27.02
N SER A 130 5.29 -7.51 -26.40
CA SER A 130 4.00 -7.93 -26.95
C SER A 130 3.07 -6.73 -27.22
N LEU A 131 2.10 -6.90 -28.11
CA LEU A 131 1.02 -5.91 -28.28
C LEU A 131 -0.02 -5.98 -27.13
N ASP A 132 -0.07 -7.11 -26.40
CA ASP A 132 -1.03 -7.38 -25.33
C ASP A 132 -0.36 -7.34 -23.95
N CYS A 133 0.18 -6.17 -23.57
CA CYS A 133 0.84 -5.98 -22.27
C CYS A 133 -0.17 -5.85 -21.13
N ILE A 134 -0.76 -6.96 -20.73
CA ILE A 134 -1.73 -7.01 -19.63
C ILE A 134 -0.98 -7.26 -18.31
N GLY A 135 -1.30 -6.45 -17.31
CA GLY A 135 -0.77 -6.61 -15.95
C GLY A 135 0.73 -6.37 -15.84
N PRO A 136 1.22 -5.15 -16.14
CA PRO A 136 2.63 -4.80 -15.95
C PRO A 136 3.04 -5.03 -14.48
N PRO A 137 4.32 -5.33 -14.21
CA PRO A 137 4.81 -5.64 -12.87
C PRO A 137 4.79 -4.43 -11.92
N GLY A 138 4.54 -3.22 -12.44
CA GLY A 138 4.63 -1.97 -11.69
C GLY A 138 6.04 -1.69 -11.18
N VAL A 139 6.19 -0.59 -10.45
CA VAL A 139 7.44 -0.20 -9.79
C VAL A 139 7.25 -0.23 -8.27
N GLY A 140 8.15 -0.94 -7.59
CA GLY A 140 8.20 -1.04 -6.15
C GLY A 140 9.35 -0.24 -5.56
N VAL A 141 9.05 0.56 -4.54
CA VAL A 141 10.04 1.23 -3.68
C VAL A 141 9.91 0.66 -2.28
N ARG A 142 10.99 0.07 -1.76
CA ARG A 142 11.06 -0.48 -0.41
C ARG A 142 12.05 0.32 0.43
N ILE A 143 11.63 0.73 1.63
CA ILE A 143 12.47 1.45 2.59
C ILE A 143 12.26 0.84 3.97
N ASN A 144 13.33 0.26 4.55
CA ASN A 144 13.32 -0.33 5.90
C ASN A 144 12.09 -1.21 6.19
N GLY A 145 11.71 -2.08 5.23
CA GLY A 145 10.59 -3.01 5.33
C GLY A 145 9.19 -2.42 5.03
N GLY A 146 9.07 -1.11 4.84
CA GLY A 146 7.89 -0.49 4.25
C GLY A 146 7.93 -0.53 2.72
N PHE A 147 6.77 -0.44 2.07
CA PHE A 147 6.67 -0.66 0.64
C PHE A 147 5.67 0.29 -0.03
N SER A 148 6.07 0.99 -1.10
CA SER A 148 5.18 1.76 -1.97
C SER A 148 5.15 1.17 -3.38
N ASN A 149 3.96 1.12 -3.96
CA ASN A 149 3.74 0.69 -5.35
C ASN A 149 3.38 1.89 -6.23
N ILE A 150 3.96 1.93 -7.42
CA ILE A 150 3.60 2.82 -8.50
C ILE A 150 3.17 1.95 -9.69
N ASP A 151 1.91 2.08 -10.11
CA ASP A 151 1.47 1.49 -11.38
C ASP A 151 2.03 2.34 -12.52
N LEU A 152 2.91 1.73 -13.31
CA LEU A 152 3.47 2.31 -14.51
C LEU A 152 3.01 1.46 -15.70
N MET A 153 2.47 2.12 -16.72
CA MET A 153 2.13 1.45 -17.98
C MET A 153 3.38 1.29 -18.83
N PRO A 154 3.46 0.23 -19.66
CA PRO A 154 4.54 0.10 -20.62
C PRO A 154 4.64 1.32 -21.52
N SER A 155 5.86 1.78 -21.74
CA SER A 155 6.16 2.97 -22.54
C SER A 155 7.40 2.71 -23.37
N SER A 156 7.66 3.54 -24.38
CA SER A 156 8.92 3.49 -25.15
C SER A 156 9.99 4.43 -24.59
N SER A 157 9.71 5.11 -23.47
CA SER A 157 10.58 6.12 -22.88
C SER A 157 10.47 6.09 -21.37
N PHE A 158 11.52 6.59 -20.71
CA PHE A 158 11.49 6.84 -19.28
C PHE A 158 10.40 7.84 -18.90
N SER A 159 9.79 7.61 -17.74
CA SER A 159 8.78 8.47 -17.13
C SER A 159 9.23 8.86 -15.73
N PRO A 160 9.22 10.16 -15.37
CA PRO A 160 9.62 10.61 -14.05
C PRO A 160 8.60 10.16 -13.00
N GLN A 161 9.12 9.60 -11.91
CA GLN A 161 8.37 9.12 -10.75
C GLN A 161 8.79 9.88 -9.50
N ARG A 162 7.84 10.00 -8.57
CA ARG A 162 7.97 10.77 -7.33
C ARG A 162 7.34 9.97 -6.19
N VAL A 163 8.08 9.77 -5.10
CA VAL A 163 7.63 9.06 -3.91
C VAL A 163 8.02 9.85 -2.68
N CYS A 164 7.05 10.44 -1.99
CA CYS A 164 7.29 11.10 -0.71
C CYS A 164 7.87 10.12 0.31
N LEU A 165 8.84 10.59 1.11
CA LEU A 165 9.48 9.76 2.12
C LEU A 165 8.71 9.85 3.45
N GLY A 166 8.33 8.69 4.00
CA GLY A 166 7.69 8.57 5.30
C GLY A 166 8.69 8.37 6.45
N ALA A 167 8.20 8.20 7.69
CA ALA A 167 9.02 8.04 8.88
C ALA A 167 10.13 6.97 8.78
N ARG A 168 9.94 5.90 8.00
CA ARG A 168 10.96 4.84 7.81
C ARG A 168 12.24 5.30 7.12
N ALA A 169 12.18 6.43 6.43
CA ALA A 169 13.29 6.98 5.68
C ALA A 169 14.18 7.93 6.50
N TYR A 170 13.90 8.12 7.80
CA TYR A 170 14.63 9.05 8.67
C TYR A 170 15.22 8.32 9.88
N GLY A 171 16.21 8.94 10.54
CA GLY A 171 16.77 8.47 11.81
C GLY A 171 17.89 7.44 11.67
N GLY A 172 18.79 7.64 10.70
CA GLY A 172 20.02 6.85 10.53
C GLY A 172 20.06 6.02 9.25
N PRO A 173 20.73 4.84 9.26
CA PRO A 173 20.91 4.04 8.06
C PRO A 173 19.59 3.44 7.56
N ILE A 174 19.34 3.55 6.26
CA ILE A 174 18.20 2.98 5.56
C ILE A 174 18.65 2.10 4.40
N GLU A 175 17.91 1.02 4.15
CA GLU A 175 17.96 0.31 2.87
C GLU A 175 16.93 0.92 1.91
N LEU A 176 17.38 1.54 0.82
CA LEU A 176 16.53 1.87 -0.32
C LEU A 176 16.62 0.72 -1.33
N LEU A 177 15.48 0.17 -1.74
CA LEU A 177 15.39 -0.83 -2.80
C LEU A 177 14.38 -0.43 -3.88
N LEU A 178 14.80 -0.56 -5.14
CA LEU A 178 14.00 -0.36 -6.35
C LEU A 178 13.86 -1.68 -7.11
N GLY A 179 12.66 -1.98 -7.61
CA GLY A 179 12.42 -3.18 -8.42
C GLY A 179 10.98 -3.30 -8.90
N PRO A 180 10.54 -4.44 -9.43
CA PRO A 180 9.14 -4.68 -9.77
C PRO A 180 8.30 -4.66 -8.50
N SER A 181 7.05 -4.18 -8.55
CA SER A 181 6.21 -4.17 -7.34
C SER A 181 5.54 -5.51 -7.06
N ARG A 182 5.19 -6.22 -8.12
CA ARG A 182 4.56 -7.54 -8.10
C ARG A 182 5.17 -8.44 -9.16
N ARG A 183 5.09 -9.75 -8.93
CA ARG A 183 5.42 -10.75 -9.94
C ARG A 183 4.31 -10.72 -11.00
N SER A 184 4.68 -10.57 -12.27
CA SER A 184 3.70 -10.54 -13.36
C SER A 184 3.03 -11.92 -13.50
N PRO A 185 1.72 -11.99 -13.81
CA PRO A 185 1.04 -13.26 -14.14
C PRO A 185 1.69 -14.00 -15.31
N LEU A 186 2.32 -13.27 -16.25
CA LEU A 186 3.00 -13.85 -17.41
C LEU A 186 4.24 -14.67 -17.03
N CYS A 187 4.77 -14.51 -15.80
CA CYS A 187 5.93 -15.25 -15.32
C CYS A 187 5.69 -16.76 -15.15
N ASP A 188 4.43 -17.20 -15.13
CA ASP A 188 4.04 -18.61 -15.06
C ASP A 188 3.61 -19.17 -16.42
N GLU A 189 3.57 -18.32 -17.46
CA GLU A 189 3.15 -18.70 -18.80
C GLU A 189 4.36 -19.03 -19.69
N ALA A 190 4.30 -20.13 -20.44
CA ALA A 190 5.33 -20.51 -21.40
C ALA A 190 5.27 -19.67 -22.71
N THR A 191 4.65 -18.49 -22.68
CA THR A 191 4.32 -17.69 -23.87
C THR A 191 5.53 -16.93 -24.43
N GLY A 192 6.65 -16.88 -23.70
CA GLY A 192 7.84 -16.10 -24.09
C GLY A 192 7.60 -14.58 -24.07
N GLN A 193 6.47 -14.14 -23.53
CA GLN A 193 6.16 -12.74 -23.29
C GLN A 193 6.72 -12.33 -21.94
N GLY A 194 7.21 -11.10 -21.84
CA GLY A 194 7.42 -10.53 -20.54
C GLY A 194 7.85 -9.08 -20.58
N TYR A 195 8.21 -8.60 -19.40
CA TYR A 195 8.45 -7.20 -19.14
C TYR A 195 9.92 -6.98 -18.85
N THR A 196 10.46 -5.89 -19.38
CA THR A 196 11.72 -5.33 -18.87
C THR A 196 11.40 -4.12 -18.01
N LEU A 197 12.25 -3.85 -17.03
CA LEU A 197 12.14 -2.66 -16.18
C LEU A 197 13.50 -1.98 -16.13
N ALA A 198 13.52 -0.67 -16.34
CA ALA A 198 14.73 0.13 -16.24
C ALA A 198 14.52 1.33 -15.32
N PHE A 199 15.59 1.72 -14.63
CA PHE A 199 15.66 2.85 -13.70
C PHE A 199 16.84 3.74 -14.04
N ASP A 200 16.67 5.05 -13.85
CA ASP A 200 17.71 6.05 -13.99
C ASP A 200 17.37 7.30 -13.14
N ASP A 201 18.28 8.27 -13.04
CA ASP A 201 18.11 9.57 -12.36
C ASP A 201 17.57 9.46 -10.92
N VAL A 202 18.05 8.48 -10.14
CA VAL A 202 17.57 8.23 -8.78
C VAL A 202 18.16 9.26 -7.81
N ALA A 203 17.32 10.11 -7.23
CA ALA A 203 17.73 11.14 -6.29
C ALA A 203 16.77 11.22 -5.10
N ILE A 204 17.30 11.59 -3.94
CA ILE A 204 16.51 12.07 -2.81
C ILE A 204 16.74 13.58 -2.75
N GLN A 205 15.67 14.35 -2.60
CA GLN A 205 15.74 15.81 -2.55
C GLN A 205 14.68 16.38 -1.61
N PRO A 206 14.88 17.62 -1.11
CA PRO A 206 13.85 18.35 -0.39
C PRO A 206 12.59 18.53 -1.25
N ASP A 207 11.42 18.39 -0.62
CA ASP A 207 10.15 18.65 -1.29
C ASP A 207 9.90 20.15 -1.47
N ALA A 208 10.39 20.69 -2.58
CA ALA A 208 10.21 22.09 -2.94
C ALA A 208 8.78 22.44 -3.36
N THR A 209 7.92 21.45 -3.66
CA THR A 209 6.53 21.68 -4.08
C THR A 209 5.53 21.56 -2.94
N HIS A 210 5.98 21.19 -1.74
CA HIS A 210 5.14 21.00 -0.55
C HIS A 210 4.00 19.99 -0.79
N GLU A 211 4.26 18.97 -1.61
CA GLU A 211 3.32 17.88 -1.92
C GLU A 211 3.45 16.68 -0.97
N CYS A 212 4.52 16.64 -0.18
CA CYS A 212 4.84 15.58 0.76
C CYS A 212 4.42 15.96 2.18
N PRO A 213 3.40 15.30 2.76
CA PRO A 213 3.05 15.51 4.15
C PRO A 213 4.18 15.03 5.07
N ALA A 214 4.37 15.75 6.19
CA ALA A 214 5.25 15.26 7.25
C ALA A 214 4.73 13.91 7.78
N PRO A 215 5.60 13.03 8.31
CA PRO A 215 5.18 11.75 8.86
C PRO A 215 4.08 11.86 9.91
N GLY A 216 3.05 11.03 9.77
CA GLY A 216 1.85 11.08 10.61
C GLY A 216 0.83 12.14 10.22
N GLN A 217 0.93 12.73 9.02
CA GLN A 217 0.00 13.73 8.53
C GLN A 217 -0.69 13.32 7.22
N VAL A 218 -1.87 13.90 7.01
CA VAL A 218 -2.59 13.92 5.74
C VAL A 218 -2.48 15.35 5.21
N LEU A 219 -1.95 15.53 4.01
CA LEU A 219 -1.84 16.85 3.41
C LEU A 219 -3.26 17.40 3.15
N ASN A 220 -3.59 18.57 3.71
CA ASN A 220 -4.92 19.19 3.60
C ASN A 220 -6.07 18.21 3.91
N GLY A 221 -5.95 17.44 5.00
CA GLY A 221 -6.93 16.40 5.35
C GLY A 221 -8.32 16.91 5.77
N ASP A 222 -8.45 18.20 6.07
CA ASP A 222 -9.71 18.90 6.37
C ASP A 222 -10.27 19.69 5.18
N PHE A 223 -9.59 19.66 4.02
CA PHE A 223 -9.97 20.36 2.79
C PHE A 223 -10.14 21.89 2.91
N GLU A 224 -9.81 22.51 4.04
CA GLU A 224 -10.11 23.92 4.28
C GLU A 224 -9.21 24.87 3.46
N THR A 225 -8.13 24.35 2.89
CA THR A 225 -7.26 25.08 1.95
C THR A 225 -7.60 24.84 0.47
N GLY A 226 -8.82 24.36 0.19
CA GLY A 226 -9.29 24.10 -1.17
C GLY A 226 -8.72 22.79 -1.72
N ASP A 227 -8.32 22.79 -2.99
CA ASP A 227 -7.77 21.62 -3.70
C ASP A 227 -6.27 21.38 -3.44
N SER A 228 -5.62 22.20 -2.60
CA SER A 228 -4.20 22.03 -2.29
C SER A 228 -3.91 20.62 -1.78
N GLY A 229 -2.96 19.92 -2.39
CA GLY A 229 -2.62 18.53 -2.03
C GLY A 229 -3.58 17.45 -2.52
N TRP A 230 -4.65 17.82 -3.23
CA TRP A 230 -5.65 16.89 -3.77
C TRP A 230 -5.83 17.04 -5.28
N THR A 231 -5.90 15.92 -5.99
CA THR A 231 -6.18 15.85 -7.42
C THR A 231 -7.57 15.26 -7.64
N ALA A 232 -8.46 16.06 -8.23
CA ALA A 232 -9.81 15.65 -8.58
C ALA A 232 -9.87 15.19 -10.04
N THR A 233 -10.24 13.92 -10.25
CA THR A 233 -10.39 13.33 -11.59
C THR A 233 -11.86 12.98 -11.81
N PRO A 234 -12.63 13.76 -12.59
CA PRO A 234 -14.08 13.56 -12.67
C PRO A 234 -14.52 12.35 -13.50
N GLU A 235 -13.73 11.89 -14.48
CA GLU A 235 -14.05 10.77 -15.39
C GLU A 235 -15.54 10.69 -15.82
N SER A 236 -16.03 11.77 -16.44
CA SER A 236 -17.42 11.98 -16.86
C SER A 236 -18.47 12.11 -15.73
N GLY A 237 -18.09 11.92 -14.46
CA GLY A 237 -18.87 12.22 -13.26
C GLY A 237 -18.48 13.56 -12.62
N VAL A 238 -18.57 13.63 -11.29
CA VAL A 238 -18.15 14.78 -10.46
C VAL A 238 -17.01 14.35 -9.55
N SER A 239 -15.93 15.12 -9.54
CA SER A 239 -14.89 15.09 -8.53
C SER A 239 -14.45 16.53 -8.27
N GLU A 240 -14.56 17.00 -7.03
CA GLU A 240 -14.26 18.38 -6.64
C GLU A 240 -13.98 18.51 -5.14
N VAL A 241 -13.31 19.59 -4.72
CA VAL A 241 -13.33 20.05 -3.32
C VAL A 241 -14.35 21.18 -3.22
N LYS A 242 -15.29 21.08 -2.27
CA LYS A 242 -16.46 21.97 -2.26
C LYS A 242 -16.96 22.32 -0.88
N SER A 243 -17.36 23.58 -0.72
CA SER A 243 -17.94 24.12 0.50
C SER A 243 -19.34 23.60 0.79
N GLY A 244 -19.66 23.46 2.08
CA GLY A 244 -20.95 22.99 2.57
C GLY A 244 -21.09 21.47 2.57
N LEU A 245 -20.09 20.72 2.08
CA LEU A 245 -20.08 19.26 2.04
C LEU A 245 -19.19 18.62 3.11
N GLY A 246 -18.28 19.39 3.70
CA GLY A 246 -17.43 18.92 4.78
C GLY A 246 -18.15 18.77 6.11
N ALA A 247 -17.44 18.21 7.07
CA ALA A 247 -17.83 18.17 8.47
C ALA A 247 -18.19 19.59 8.93
N ARG A 248 -19.30 19.70 9.67
CA ARG A 248 -19.82 20.99 10.17
C ARG A 248 -20.09 22.02 9.06
N SER A 249 -20.39 21.55 7.84
CA SER A 249 -20.63 22.37 6.65
C SER A 249 -19.40 23.15 6.15
N GLY A 250 -18.19 22.66 6.46
CA GLY A 250 -16.91 23.12 5.91
C GLY A 250 -16.69 22.71 4.46
N GLN A 251 -15.45 22.75 4.01
CA GLN A 251 -15.05 22.18 2.72
C GLN A 251 -14.87 20.68 2.84
N GLY A 252 -15.19 19.94 1.78
CA GLY A 252 -14.97 18.50 1.74
C GLY A 252 -14.67 18.03 0.34
N GLY A 253 -13.93 16.92 0.25
CA GLY A 253 -13.73 16.20 -1.00
C GLY A 253 -15.02 15.52 -1.43
N HIS A 254 -15.45 15.71 -2.67
CA HIS A 254 -16.75 15.24 -3.18
C HIS A 254 -16.58 14.44 -4.46
N ILE A 255 -17.20 13.27 -4.51
CA ILE A 255 -17.34 12.46 -5.73
C ILE A 255 -18.79 12.05 -5.95
N ALA A 256 -19.29 12.24 -7.17
CA ALA A 256 -20.65 11.86 -7.53
C ALA A 256 -20.79 11.32 -8.95
N THR A 257 -21.77 10.44 -9.12
CA THR A 257 -22.17 9.91 -10.44
C THR A 257 -23.66 10.10 -10.66
N THR A 258 -24.04 10.19 -11.93
CA THR A 258 -25.40 10.11 -12.47
C THR A 258 -25.60 8.82 -13.26
N PHE A 259 -24.54 8.30 -13.90
CA PHE A 259 -24.60 7.16 -14.82
C PHE A 259 -23.58 6.07 -14.49
N PHE A 260 -23.85 4.86 -14.97
CA PHE A 260 -23.08 3.67 -14.62
C PHE A 260 -21.62 3.67 -15.07
N CYS A 261 -21.23 4.32 -16.18
CA CYS A 261 -19.83 4.33 -16.64
C CYS A 261 -19.02 5.55 -16.18
N GLN A 262 -19.47 6.25 -15.15
CA GLN A 262 -18.72 7.35 -14.56
C GLN A 262 -17.87 6.81 -13.39
N TYR A 263 -16.59 7.19 -13.35
CA TYR A 263 -15.61 6.68 -12.39
C TYR A 263 -14.81 7.81 -11.75
N PRO A 264 -15.45 8.83 -11.15
CA PRO A 264 -14.71 9.91 -10.54
C PRO A 264 -13.84 9.39 -9.40
N SER A 265 -12.65 9.97 -9.28
CA SER A 265 -11.72 9.74 -8.18
C SER A 265 -11.23 11.05 -7.58
N LEU A 266 -10.87 10.98 -6.31
CA LEU A 266 -10.22 12.05 -5.57
C LEU A 266 -8.95 11.46 -4.93
N GLU A 267 -7.80 12.04 -5.24
CA GLU A 267 -6.48 11.50 -4.88
C GLU A 267 -5.69 12.52 -4.06
N GLY A 268 -5.02 12.09 -3.00
CA GLY A 268 -4.13 12.93 -2.19
C GLY A 268 -2.95 12.12 -1.64
N THR A 269 -2.06 12.75 -0.89
CA THR A 269 -0.91 12.08 -0.27
C THR A 269 -1.08 12.00 1.24
N VAL A 270 -0.80 10.83 1.82
CA VAL A 270 -0.77 10.60 3.27
C VAL A 270 0.58 10.02 3.67
N SER A 271 1.13 10.42 4.82
CA SER A 271 2.35 9.82 5.37
C SER A 271 1.98 9.01 6.61
N ALA A 272 1.85 7.69 6.44
CA ALA A 272 1.48 6.80 7.52
C ALA A 272 2.55 6.83 8.62
N PRO A 273 2.17 7.03 9.90
CA PRO A 273 3.16 7.05 10.98
C PRO A 273 3.65 5.64 11.28
N LEU A 274 4.82 5.56 11.93
CA LEU A 274 5.20 4.37 12.68
C LEU A 274 4.48 4.36 14.04
N PRO A 275 4.23 3.17 14.64
CA PRO A 275 3.82 3.09 16.03
C PRO A 275 4.74 3.90 16.94
N SER A 276 4.15 4.73 17.81
CA SER A 276 4.87 5.58 18.75
C SER A 276 4.10 5.69 20.06
N ALA A 277 4.66 6.33 21.09
CA ALA A 277 3.95 6.55 22.34
C ALA A 277 2.63 7.35 22.18
N ALA A 278 2.58 8.27 21.21
CA ALA A 278 1.38 9.06 20.92
C ALA A 278 0.37 8.34 20.02
N LEU A 279 0.86 7.44 19.14
CA LEU A 279 0.07 6.67 18.19
C LEU A 279 0.50 5.19 18.24
N PRO A 280 0.23 4.44 19.32
CA PRO A 280 0.72 3.07 19.46
C PRO A 280 0.08 2.11 18.46
N ARG A 281 -1.15 2.40 18.00
CA ARG A 281 -1.89 1.59 17.02
C ARG A 281 -2.46 2.48 15.92
N PRO A 282 -1.63 2.92 14.95
CA PRO A 282 -2.06 3.90 13.96
C PRO A 282 -3.23 3.43 13.08
N ALA A 283 -4.24 4.29 12.96
CA ALA A 283 -5.34 4.16 12.03
C ALA A 283 -5.61 5.50 11.34
N LEU A 284 -6.07 5.45 10.09
CA LEU A 284 -6.59 6.63 9.40
C LEU A 284 -8.06 6.82 9.79
N ARG A 285 -8.37 7.92 10.47
CA ARG A 285 -9.74 8.38 10.70
C ARG A 285 -10.22 9.12 9.46
N VAL A 286 -11.45 8.84 9.03
CA VAL A 286 -12.11 9.51 7.90
C VAL A 286 -13.52 9.87 8.32
N TRP A 287 -13.90 11.15 8.23
CA TRP A 287 -15.30 11.54 8.22
C TRP A 287 -15.85 11.36 6.81
N SER A 288 -17.07 10.84 6.70
CA SER A 288 -17.74 10.71 5.41
C SER A 288 -19.24 10.86 5.51
N GLN A 289 -19.85 11.28 4.41
CA GLN A 289 -21.29 11.28 4.23
C GLN A 289 -21.60 10.87 2.79
N GLY A 290 -22.45 9.88 2.59
CA GLY A 290 -22.81 9.44 1.25
C GLY A 290 -24.25 9.00 1.13
N SER A 291 -24.79 9.10 -0.07
CA SER A 291 -26.13 8.59 -0.41
C SER A 291 -26.28 7.10 -0.04
N PRO A 292 -27.47 6.63 0.42
CA PRO A 292 -27.66 5.25 0.80
C PRO A 292 -27.29 4.26 -0.32
N GLY A 293 -26.39 3.33 -0.01
CA GLY A 293 -25.93 2.30 -0.96
C GLY A 293 -24.77 2.73 -1.85
N ALA A 294 -24.31 3.98 -1.79
CA ALA A 294 -23.04 4.36 -2.40
C ALA A 294 -21.89 3.60 -1.72
N ILE A 295 -20.97 3.05 -2.52
CA ILE A 295 -19.78 2.35 -2.02
C ILE A 295 -18.56 2.99 -2.67
N VAL A 296 -17.70 3.57 -1.84
CA VAL A 296 -16.44 4.19 -2.28
C VAL A 296 -15.29 3.28 -1.87
N ASN A 297 -14.42 2.97 -2.82
CA ASN A 297 -13.17 2.27 -2.53
C ASN A 297 -12.19 3.25 -1.90
N VAL A 298 -11.49 2.79 -0.86
CA VAL A 298 -10.34 3.49 -0.30
C VAL A 298 -9.09 2.69 -0.65
N MET A 299 -8.19 3.32 -1.41
CA MET A 299 -6.95 2.69 -1.86
C MET A 299 -5.74 3.43 -1.30
N LEU A 300 -4.72 2.68 -0.88
CA LEU A 300 -3.37 3.20 -0.67
C LEU A 300 -2.48 2.73 -1.80
N SER A 301 -1.87 3.68 -2.49
CA SER A 301 -1.14 3.51 -3.75
C SER A 301 -2.02 2.87 -4.83
N THR A 302 -1.98 1.54 -4.94
CA THR A 302 -2.71 0.72 -5.92
C THR A 302 -3.53 -0.38 -5.23
N HIS A 303 -3.48 -0.45 -3.90
CA HIS A 303 -4.06 -1.52 -3.12
C HIS A 303 -5.33 -1.03 -2.45
N GLN A 304 -6.44 -1.71 -2.73
CA GLN A 304 -7.69 -1.46 -2.03
C GLN A 304 -7.56 -1.94 -0.57
N LEU A 305 -7.67 -1.00 0.36
CA LEU A 305 -7.66 -1.32 1.79
C LEU A 305 -9.04 -1.67 2.32
N THR A 306 -10.06 -0.92 1.90
CA THR A 306 -11.42 -1.04 2.40
C THR A 306 -12.43 -0.42 1.44
N THR A 307 -13.69 -0.43 1.84
CA THR A 307 -14.77 0.38 1.26
C THR A 307 -15.48 1.18 2.34
N LEU A 308 -15.90 2.40 2.00
CA LEU A 308 -16.79 3.21 2.82
C LEU A 308 -18.20 3.16 2.20
N LYS A 309 -19.21 2.93 3.04
CA LYS A 309 -20.60 2.78 2.61
C LYS A 309 -21.41 4.02 3.00
N GLY A 310 -22.08 4.64 2.03
CA GLY A 310 -23.02 5.73 2.26
C GLY A 310 -24.30 5.21 2.92
N THR A 311 -24.70 5.86 4.01
CA THR A 311 -25.91 5.53 4.79
C THR A 311 -26.99 6.61 4.68
N GLY A 312 -26.68 7.75 4.04
CA GLY A 312 -27.47 8.98 4.06
C GLY A 312 -27.09 9.91 5.22
N GLU A 313 -26.42 9.40 6.25
CA GLU A 313 -25.97 10.15 7.42
C GLU A 313 -24.45 10.30 7.43
N ALA A 314 -23.97 11.30 8.17
CA ALA A 314 -22.55 11.50 8.39
C ALA A 314 -22.02 10.45 9.39
N GLN A 315 -20.82 9.94 9.13
CA GLN A 315 -20.17 8.92 9.96
C GLN A 315 -18.67 9.13 10.03
N VAL A 316 -18.03 8.53 11.04
CA VAL A 316 -16.58 8.50 11.19
C VAL A 316 -16.13 7.04 11.15
N SER A 317 -15.19 6.75 10.27
CA SER A 317 -14.60 5.42 10.10
C SER A 317 -13.12 5.44 10.44
N HIS A 318 -12.63 4.39 11.08
CA HIS A 318 -11.22 4.15 11.36
C HIS A 318 -10.71 3.01 10.48
N LEU A 319 -9.61 3.26 9.76
CA LEU A 319 -9.00 2.32 8.84
C LEU A 319 -7.65 1.90 9.42
N CYS A 320 -7.52 0.65 9.85
CA CYS A 320 -6.24 0.12 10.28
C CYS A 320 -5.27 0.06 9.10
N LEU A 321 -4.01 0.41 9.36
CA LEU A 321 -2.97 0.43 8.34
C LEU A 321 -2.20 -0.90 8.33
N PRO A 322 -1.99 -1.52 7.16
CA PRO A 322 -1.21 -2.75 7.08
C PRO A 322 0.27 -2.49 7.31
N ARG A 323 1.02 -3.51 7.75
CA ARG A 323 2.46 -3.41 8.07
C ARG A 323 3.29 -2.79 6.95
N TRP A 324 3.01 -3.15 5.70
CA TRP A 324 3.74 -2.62 4.53
C TRP A 324 3.58 -1.10 4.36
N ALA A 325 2.49 -0.52 4.85
CA ALA A 325 2.18 0.90 4.71
C ALA A 325 2.72 1.76 5.86
N LEU A 326 2.84 1.19 7.07
CA LEU A 326 3.29 1.93 8.26
C LEU A 326 4.65 2.58 8.03
N GLY A 327 4.76 3.88 8.32
CA GLY A 327 6.00 4.65 8.17
C GLY A 327 6.38 5.01 6.73
N MET A 328 5.51 4.75 5.76
CA MET A 328 5.68 5.14 4.35
C MET A 328 4.68 6.23 3.97
N ALA A 329 4.99 7.00 2.92
CA ALA A 329 3.99 7.86 2.30
C ALA A 329 3.32 7.16 1.12
N HIS A 330 2.01 7.37 1.00
CA HIS A 330 1.15 6.74 0.03
C HIS A 330 0.23 7.74 -0.62
N ARG A 331 -0.07 7.48 -1.89
CA ARG A 331 -1.24 8.08 -2.53
C ARG A 331 -2.49 7.46 -1.93
N LEU A 332 -3.36 8.26 -1.33
CA LEU A 332 -4.69 7.88 -0.88
C LEU A 332 -5.69 8.21 -1.99
N VAL A 333 -6.52 7.24 -2.38
CA VAL A 333 -7.53 7.43 -3.42
C VAL A 333 -8.90 7.04 -2.89
N PHE A 334 -9.87 7.93 -3.08
CA PHE A 334 -11.30 7.65 -3.00
C PHE A 334 -11.86 7.55 -4.41
N ALA A 335 -12.44 6.41 -4.76
CA ALA A 335 -13.00 6.21 -6.10
C ALA A 335 -14.27 5.36 -6.06
N TYR A 336 -15.21 5.67 -6.95
CA TYR A 336 -16.29 4.74 -7.21
C TYR A 336 -15.79 3.56 -8.04
N ARG A 337 -16.35 2.39 -7.74
CA ARG A 337 -16.25 1.22 -8.62
C ARG A 337 -17.63 0.88 -9.12
N ASN A 338 -17.76 0.78 -10.43
CA ASN A 338 -18.91 0.13 -11.05
C ASN A 338 -18.56 -1.33 -11.25
N ARG A 339 -19.50 -2.20 -10.93
CA ARG A 339 -19.41 -3.64 -11.17
C ARG A 339 -20.68 -4.10 -11.87
N GLY A 340 -20.50 -4.99 -12.83
CA GLY A 340 -21.59 -5.46 -13.70
C GLY A 340 -21.46 -4.95 -15.13
N SER A 341 -22.24 -5.55 -16.01
CA SER A 341 -22.27 -5.26 -17.45
C SER A 341 -23.45 -4.37 -17.83
N GLN A 342 -23.71 -3.32 -17.03
CA GLN A 342 -24.82 -2.41 -17.29
C GLN A 342 -24.43 -1.38 -18.37
N PRO A 343 -25.36 -0.98 -19.25
CA PRO A 343 -25.14 0.10 -20.20
C PRO A 343 -24.69 1.40 -19.52
N CYS A 344 -23.78 2.13 -20.17
CA CYS A 344 -23.29 3.41 -19.65
C CYS A 344 -24.37 4.50 -19.51
N THR A 345 -25.53 4.32 -20.13
CA THR A 345 -26.68 5.22 -20.03
C THR A 345 -27.56 4.93 -18.83
N ASP A 346 -27.37 3.80 -18.17
CA ASP A 346 -28.17 3.43 -17.01
C ASP A 346 -27.88 4.37 -15.85
N GLU A 347 -28.94 4.79 -15.18
CA GLU A 347 -28.85 5.69 -14.04
C GLU A 347 -28.16 4.98 -12.87
N ASN A 348 -27.12 5.61 -12.35
CA ASN A 348 -26.38 5.17 -11.18
C ASN A 348 -26.03 6.39 -10.32
N LYS A 349 -27.07 6.98 -9.73
CA LYS A 349 -26.92 8.19 -8.90
C LYS A 349 -26.29 7.84 -7.57
N ARG A 350 -25.08 8.34 -7.36
CA ARG A 350 -24.34 8.20 -6.10
C ARG A 350 -23.69 9.52 -5.77
N ASP A 351 -23.70 9.86 -4.50
CA ASP A 351 -23.09 11.06 -3.96
C ASP A 351 -22.31 10.68 -2.70
N PHE A 352 -21.08 11.20 -2.56
CA PHE A 352 -20.21 10.89 -1.43
C PHE A 352 -19.25 12.03 -1.17
N ALA A 353 -19.16 12.43 0.10
CA ALA A 353 -18.23 13.42 0.61
C ALA A 353 -17.30 12.79 1.66
N VAL A 354 -16.06 13.24 1.70
CA VAL A 354 -15.02 12.88 2.69
C VAL A 354 -14.40 14.14 3.28
N ASP A 355 -14.04 14.07 4.55
CA ASP A 355 -13.43 15.17 5.29
C ASP A 355 -12.71 14.68 6.57
N ASP A 356 -12.08 15.59 7.31
CA ASP A 356 -11.48 15.40 8.65
C ASP A 356 -10.49 14.22 8.73
N LEU A 357 -9.72 14.01 7.66
CA LEU A 357 -8.75 12.93 7.55
C LEU A 357 -7.57 13.16 8.49
N ALA A 358 -7.33 12.24 9.40
CA ALA A 358 -6.19 12.32 10.32
C ALA A 358 -5.77 10.94 10.82
N PHE A 359 -4.49 10.80 11.19
CA PHE A 359 -4.04 9.61 11.90
C PHE A 359 -4.40 9.71 13.39
N VAL A 360 -4.94 8.62 13.92
CA VAL A 360 -5.30 8.45 15.34
C VAL A 360 -4.81 7.10 15.83
N SER A 361 -4.81 6.89 17.15
CA SER A 361 -4.61 5.56 17.71
C SER A 361 -5.95 4.87 17.88
N GLU A 362 -6.10 3.66 17.33
CA GLU A 362 -7.29 2.83 17.44
C GLU A 362 -6.92 1.51 18.10
N GLU A 363 -7.46 1.24 19.30
CA GLU A 363 -7.10 0.07 20.10
C GLU A 363 -7.45 -1.24 19.39
N ARG A 364 -8.43 -1.26 18.50
CA ARG A 364 -8.80 -2.44 17.72
C ARG A 364 -7.82 -2.76 16.60
N CYS A 365 -6.96 -1.82 16.21
CA CYS A 365 -5.92 -2.10 15.23
C CYS A 365 -4.77 -2.89 15.85
N PRO A 366 -4.23 -3.91 15.15
CA PRO A 366 -3.08 -4.65 15.64
C PRO A 366 -1.81 -3.79 15.60
N GLU A 367 -0.90 -4.02 16.54
CA GLU A 367 0.39 -3.31 16.61
C GLU A 367 1.34 -3.73 15.47
N ASP A 368 1.38 -5.03 15.16
CA ASP A 368 2.19 -5.59 14.08
C ASP A 368 1.54 -6.89 13.58
N ALA A 369 0.62 -6.77 12.63
CA ALA A 369 0.01 -7.92 11.97
C ALA A 369 0.19 -7.85 10.44
N PRO A 370 0.59 -8.96 9.79
CA PRO A 370 0.70 -9.02 8.33
C PRO A 370 -0.67 -8.99 7.64
N LEU A 371 -1.74 -9.41 8.34
CA LEU A 371 -3.13 -9.40 7.89
C LEU A 371 -4.00 -8.86 9.03
N PHE A 372 -4.96 -7.99 8.69
CA PHE A 372 -5.93 -7.49 9.65
C PHE A 372 -7.25 -8.29 9.55
N ASP A 373 -7.92 -8.44 10.68
CA ASP A 373 -9.17 -9.21 10.83
C ASP A 373 -9.11 -10.65 10.28
N PRO A 374 -8.12 -11.47 10.68
CA PRO A 374 -7.93 -12.82 10.16
C PRO A 374 -9.13 -13.77 10.36
N GLY A 375 -9.92 -13.55 11.41
CA GLY A 375 -11.11 -14.33 11.76
C GLY A 375 -12.44 -13.64 11.45
N PHE A 376 -12.43 -12.52 10.72
CA PHE A 376 -13.64 -11.76 10.36
C PHE A 376 -14.45 -11.17 11.53
N GLU A 377 -13.91 -11.21 12.74
CA GLU A 377 -14.58 -10.85 13.99
C GLU A 377 -14.90 -9.35 14.08
N ASN A 378 -14.28 -8.49 13.26
CA ASN A 378 -14.68 -7.08 13.21
C ASN A 378 -16.11 -6.88 12.71
N ALA A 379 -16.70 -7.85 12.01
CA ALA A 379 -18.09 -7.77 11.55
C ALA A 379 -19.13 -7.72 12.68
N SER A 380 -18.79 -8.26 13.86
CA SER A 380 -19.64 -8.20 15.05
C SER A 380 -19.39 -6.95 15.91
N SER A 381 -18.39 -6.14 15.52
CA SER A 381 -17.98 -4.93 16.25
C SER A 381 -18.77 -3.67 15.84
N ASP A 382 -18.55 -2.56 16.56
CA ASP A 382 -19.17 -1.26 16.27
C ASP A 382 -18.80 -0.74 14.85
N ALA A 383 -19.77 -0.10 14.19
CA ALA A 383 -19.70 0.37 12.80
C ALA A 383 -18.63 1.46 12.53
N SER A 384 -17.95 1.93 13.59
CA SER A 384 -16.87 2.92 13.50
C SER A 384 -15.54 2.37 12.97
N LEU A 385 -15.35 1.04 12.95
CA LEU A 385 -14.18 0.40 12.34
C LEU A 385 -14.50 0.01 10.90
N ALA A 386 -13.72 0.49 9.93
CA ALA A 386 -13.95 0.17 8.53
C ALA A 386 -13.68 -1.32 8.26
N PRO A 387 -14.48 -1.97 7.40
CA PRO A 387 -14.32 -3.39 7.11
C PRO A 387 -13.00 -3.64 6.38
N THR A 388 -12.22 -4.60 6.85
CA THR A 388 -10.95 -5.01 6.22
C THR A 388 -11.16 -5.86 4.97
N TRP A 389 -12.24 -6.63 5.00
CA TRP A 389 -12.62 -7.53 3.93
C TRP A 389 -13.61 -6.83 3.02
N VAL A 390 -13.20 -6.61 1.78
CA VAL A 390 -14.05 -6.06 0.73
C VAL A 390 -14.87 -7.18 0.13
N LEU A 391 -16.14 -7.20 0.48
CA LEU A 391 -17.11 -8.14 -0.06
C LEU A 391 -17.66 -7.62 -1.38
N ASN A 392 -17.77 -8.52 -2.35
CA ASN A 392 -18.38 -8.21 -3.62
C ASN A 392 -19.48 -9.22 -3.91
N GLU A 393 -20.70 -8.72 -3.86
CA GLU A 393 -21.89 -9.38 -4.35
C GLU A 393 -22.17 -8.92 -5.78
N ASP A 394 -22.46 -9.85 -6.69
CA ASP A 394 -22.86 -9.50 -8.06
C ASP A 394 -24.37 -9.21 -8.15
N ASP A 395 -25.17 -10.00 -7.43
CA ASP A 395 -26.63 -9.98 -7.45
C ASP A 395 -27.15 -10.84 -6.29
N ALA A 396 -27.81 -10.24 -5.30
CA ALA A 396 -28.31 -10.94 -4.12
C ALA A 396 -29.24 -12.14 -4.44
N THR A 397 -29.80 -12.22 -5.65
CA THR A 397 -30.62 -13.35 -6.10
C THR A 397 -29.81 -14.49 -6.74
N GLY A 398 -28.62 -14.20 -7.26
CA GLY A 398 -27.75 -15.15 -7.98
C GLY A 398 -26.47 -15.54 -7.25
N GLY A 399 -25.95 -14.69 -6.36
CA GLY A 399 -24.79 -14.99 -5.54
C GLY A 399 -24.56 -13.96 -4.43
N THR A 400 -24.06 -14.41 -3.28
CA THR A 400 -23.92 -13.58 -2.07
C THR A 400 -22.51 -13.66 -1.52
N ALA A 401 -21.98 -12.53 -1.03
CA ALA A 401 -20.78 -12.47 -0.20
C ALA A 401 -21.14 -11.81 1.13
N ALA A 402 -20.95 -12.51 2.25
CA ALA A 402 -21.33 -12.03 3.57
C ALA A 402 -20.35 -12.48 4.65
N LEU A 403 -20.22 -11.69 5.71
CA LEU A 403 -19.62 -12.12 6.97
C LEU A 403 -20.76 -12.65 7.86
N ALA A 404 -20.82 -13.96 8.03
CA ALA A 404 -21.88 -14.65 8.74
C ALA A 404 -21.57 -14.69 10.24
N VAL A 405 -22.30 -13.90 11.03
CA VAL A 405 -22.22 -13.88 12.50
C VAL A 405 -23.09 -15.01 13.06
N ASP A 406 -22.52 -16.22 13.11
CA ASP A 406 -23.14 -17.42 13.66
C ASP A 406 -22.06 -18.40 14.15
N PRO A 407 -21.89 -18.58 15.47
CA PRO A 407 -20.87 -19.48 16.02
C PRO A 407 -21.13 -20.97 15.71
N ALA A 408 -22.35 -21.35 15.29
CA ALA A 408 -22.63 -22.72 14.82
C ALA A 408 -22.08 -22.97 13.41
N VAL A 409 -21.84 -21.90 12.66
CA VAL A 409 -21.33 -21.93 11.28
C VAL A 409 -19.84 -21.65 11.26
N ALA A 410 -19.35 -20.74 12.10
CA ALA A 410 -17.92 -20.41 12.23
C ALA A 410 -17.08 -21.61 12.67
N ARG A 411 -15.79 -21.60 12.34
CA ARG A 411 -14.83 -22.61 12.82
C ARG A 411 -14.38 -22.25 14.24
N SER A 412 -14.04 -20.98 14.44
CA SER A 412 -13.70 -20.39 15.72
C SER A 412 -14.42 -19.05 15.87
N GLY A 413 -14.47 -18.48 17.07
CA GLY A 413 -15.14 -17.19 17.27
C GLY A 413 -16.65 -17.20 16.97
N GLU A 414 -17.13 -16.09 16.41
CA GLU A 414 -18.55 -15.88 16.08
C GLU A 414 -18.78 -15.66 14.58
N VAL A 415 -17.74 -15.30 13.83
CA VAL A 415 -17.89 -14.88 12.43
C VAL A 415 -17.14 -15.82 11.49
N SER A 416 -17.70 -16.05 10.30
CA SER A 416 -16.95 -16.62 9.19
C SER A 416 -17.34 -15.94 7.88
N LEU A 417 -16.43 -15.95 6.90
CA LEU A 417 -16.78 -15.55 5.55
C LEU A 417 -17.69 -16.62 4.93
N SER A 418 -18.80 -16.19 4.33
CA SER A 418 -19.73 -17.03 3.58
C SER A 418 -19.93 -16.48 2.17
N LEU A 419 -19.53 -17.25 1.16
CA LEU A 419 -19.75 -16.97 -0.25
C LEU A 419 -20.69 -18.03 -0.83
N SER A 420 -21.77 -17.65 -1.49
CA SER A 420 -22.70 -18.62 -2.10
C SER A 420 -23.12 -18.24 -3.51
N VAL A 421 -23.31 -19.24 -4.37
CA VAL A 421 -23.75 -19.08 -5.76
C VAL A 421 -24.98 -19.93 -6.02
N ARG A 422 -25.98 -19.32 -6.70
CA ARG A 422 -27.26 -19.93 -7.07
C ARG A 422 -27.54 -19.88 -8.56
N LYS A 423 -26.72 -19.15 -9.31
CA LYS A 423 -26.81 -18.99 -10.75
C LYS A 423 -25.41 -18.95 -11.36
N PRO A 424 -25.19 -19.53 -12.56
CA PRO A 424 -23.94 -19.36 -13.28
C PRO A 424 -23.66 -17.90 -13.64
N CYS A 425 -22.43 -17.60 -14.07
CA CYS A 425 -21.99 -16.24 -14.40
C CYS A 425 -22.07 -15.25 -13.21
N ARG A 426 -21.98 -15.78 -12.00
CA ARG A 426 -21.85 -15.03 -10.75
C ARG A 426 -20.57 -15.49 -10.06
N GLU A 427 -19.81 -14.54 -9.53
CA GLU A 427 -18.56 -14.79 -8.83
C GLU A 427 -18.51 -13.95 -7.55
N PRO A 428 -19.34 -14.25 -6.54
CA PRO A 428 -19.21 -13.62 -5.23
C PRO A 428 -17.78 -13.80 -4.71
N THR A 429 -17.19 -12.70 -4.25
CA THR A 429 -15.80 -12.66 -3.79
C THR A 429 -15.67 -11.89 -2.49
N ALA A 430 -14.66 -12.24 -1.71
CA ALA A 430 -14.14 -11.40 -0.65
C ALA A 430 -12.65 -11.20 -0.86
N SER A 431 -12.16 -9.99 -0.64
CA SER A 431 -10.76 -9.65 -0.87
C SER A 431 -10.19 -8.71 0.17
N THR A 432 -8.89 -8.82 0.40
CA THR A 432 -8.11 -7.92 1.25
C THR A 432 -6.65 -7.91 0.78
N VAL A 433 -5.78 -7.20 1.47
CA VAL A 433 -4.33 -7.13 1.19
C VAL A 433 -3.56 -7.44 2.46
N PHE A 434 -2.50 -8.23 2.33
CA PHE A 434 -1.63 -8.60 3.44
C PHE A 434 -0.16 -8.34 3.08
N THR A 435 0.72 -8.27 4.08
CA THR A 435 2.17 -8.25 3.89
C THR A 435 2.72 -9.66 3.88
N VAL A 436 3.43 -10.06 2.82
CA VAL A 436 4.13 -11.35 2.78
C VAL A 436 5.22 -11.36 3.86
N PRO A 437 5.25 -12.35 4.76
CA PRO A 437 6.23 -12.39 5.84
C PRO A 437 7.62 -12.70 5.29
N GLU A 438 8.65 -12.26 5.99
CA GLU A 438 10.02 -12.70 5.71
C GLU A 438 10.17 -14.18 6.12
N PRO A 439 10.96 -14.98 5.40
CA PRO A 439 11.29 -16.35 5.82
C PRO A 439 11.91 -16.39 7.23
N ASP A 440 11.65 -17.44 7.99
CA ASP A 440 12.23 -17.67 9.31
C ASP A 440 13.02 -18.99 9.34
N GLY A 441 14.35 -18.88 9.33
CA GLY A 441 15.24 -20.03 9.21
C GLY A 441 14.98 -20.83 7.93
N ALA A 442 14.50 -22.07 8.08
CA ALA A 442 14.13 -22.93 6.96
C ALA A 442 12.64 -22.84 6.57
N ALA A 443 11.82 -22.14 7.36
CA ALA A 443 10.40 -21.97 7.10
C ALA A 443 10.16 -20.80 6.14
N GLY A 444 9.57 -21.11 4.98
CA GLY A 444 9.19 -20.11 4.00
C GLY A 444 7.87 -19.42 4.31
N PRO A 445 7.56 -18.30 3.65
CA PRO A 445 6.31 -17.59 3.85
C PRO A 445 5.12 -18.43 3.39
N ALA A 446 4.04 -18.37 4.16
CA ALA A 446 2.86 -19.19 3.98
C ALA A 446 1.58 -18.42 4.30
N LEU A 447 0.53 -18.72 3.53
CA LEU A 447 -0.85 -18.37 3.86
C LEU A 447 -1.57 -19.65 4.29
N LYS A 448 -2.19 -19.62 5.46
CA LYS A 448 -3.03 -20.68 5.99
C LYS A 448 -4.44 -20.17 6.19
N PHE A 449 -5.42 -21.03 6.01
CA PHE A 449 -6.81 -20.74 6.37
C PHE A 449 -7.59 -22.04 6.49
N TRP A 450 -8.72 -21.98 7.18
CA TRP A 450 -9.68 -23.05 7.22
C TRP A 450 -10.81 -22.77 6.25
N TYR A 451 -11.27 -23.81 5.56
CA TYR A 451 -12.42 -23.70 4.68
C TYR A 451 -13.32 -24.92 4.80
N ARG A 452 -14.58 -24.74 4.44
CA ARG A 452 -15.54 -25.82 4.17
C ARG A 452 -16.42 -25.41 3.02
N THR A 453 -16.93 -26.37 2.27
CA THR A 453 -17.85 -26.13 1.16
C THR A 453 -19.13 -26.94 1.36
N SER A 454 -20.20 -26.57 0.65
CA SER A 454 -21.27 -27.53 0.38
C SER A 454 -20.76 -28.64 -0.57
N ALA A 455 -21.63 -29.59 -0.91
CA ALA A 455 -21.43 -30.40 -2.09
C ALA A 455 -21.35 -29.46 -3.32
N LEU A 456 -20.17 -29.37 -3.94
CA LEU A 456 -19.95 -28.58 -5.13
C LEU A 456 -20.16 -29.47 -6.36
N THR A 457 -21.20 -29.21 -7.14
CA THR A 457 -21.56 -29.99 -8.32
C THR A 457 -21.40 -29.19 -9.61
N ALA A 458 -21.57 -27.87 -9.54
CA ALA A 458 -21.45 -26.96 -10.66
C ALA A 458 -20.44 -25.82 -10.41
N ALA A 459 -20.25 -25.41 -9.15
CA ALA A 459 -19.37 -24.32 -8.79
C ALA A 459 -17.95 -24.78 -8.48
N THR A 460 -17.00 -23.85 -8.64
CA THR A 460 -15.61 -23.99 -8.20
C THR A 460 -15.31 -22.93 -7.16
N ALA A 461 -14.87 -23.37 -5.99
CA ALA A 461 -14.30 -22.50 -4.95
C ALA A 461 -12.78 -22.35 -5.18
N SER A 462 -12.23 -21.16 -4.97
CA SER A 462 -10.79 -20.93 -5.11
C SER A 462 -10.29 -19.78 -4.24
N SER A 463 -8.97 -19.71 -4.05
CA SER A 463 -8.29 -18.59 -3.41
C SER A 463 -7.18 -18.01 -4.30
N THR A 464 -6.83 -16.74 -4.11
CA THR A 464 -5.64 -16.10 -4.67
C THR A 464 -4.90 -15.40 -3.52
N PRO A 465 -3.60 -15.64 -3.28
CA PRO A 465 -2.79 -16.69 -3.91
C PRO A 465 -3.39 -18.08 -3.64
N GLY A 466 -3.14 -19.03 -4.53
CA GLY A 466 -3.71 -20.37 -4.45
C GLY A 466 -4.26 -20.90 -5.76
N ALA A 467 -5.21 -21.83 -5.62
CA ALA A 467 -5.84 -22.53 -6.72
C ALA A 467 -7.28 -22.93 -6.33
N ALA A 468 -7.91 -23.75 -7.17
CA ALA A 468 -9.18 -24.39 -6.82
C ALA A 468 -9.08 -25.20 -5.52
N LEU A 469 -10.07 -25.03 -4.65
CA LEU A 469 -10.20 -25.75 -3.39
C LEU A 469 -10.93 -27.07 -3.65
N GLN A 470 -10.46 -28.14 -2.99
CA GLN A 470 -11.13 -29.42 -3.07
C GLN A 470 -12.41 -29.38 -2.23
N PRO A 471 -13.56 -29.87 -2.73
CA PRO A 471 -14.79 -29.86 -1.95
C PRO A 471 -14.61 -30.59 -0.61
N SER A 472 -15.09 -29.98 0.48
CA SER A 472 -15.04 -30.58 1.81
C SER A 472 -16.16 -30.06 2.69
N GLU A 473 -17.08 -30.95 3.09
CA GLU A 473 -18.18 -30.61 4.00
C GLU A 473 -17.72 -30.43 5.46
N ARG A 474 -16.43 -30.66 5.74
CA ARG A 474 -15.82 -30.44 7.06
C ARG A 474 -14.78 -29.34 6.96
N TRP A 475 -14.62 -28.58 8.05
CA TRP A 475 -13.53 -27.62 8.17
C TRP A 475 -12.19 -28.31 7.92
N THR A 476 -11.49 -27.85 6.89
CA THR A 476 -10.22 -28.38 6.43
C THR A 476 -9.23 -27.24 6.31
N GLN A 477 -8.01 -27.43 6.81
CA GLN A 477 -6.96 -26.43 6.68
C GLN A 477 -6.34 -26.50 5.29
N ARG A 478 -6.09 -25.35 4.70
CA ARG A 478 -5.27 -25.16 3.51
C ARG A 478 -4.01 -24.42 3.90
N THR A 479 -2.86 -24.89 3.40
CA THR A 479 -1.58 -24.17 3.44
C THR A 479 -1.17 -23.86 2.00
N ILE A 480 -0.76 -22.62 1.77
CA ILE A 480 -0.28 -22.12 0.47
C ILE A 480 1.10 -21.54 0.71
N CYS A 481 2.11 -22.09 0.03
CA CYS A 481 3.43 -21.51 0.06
C CYS A 481 3.48 -20.27 -0.82
N LEU A 482 3.94 -19.18 -0.23
CA LEU A 482 4.14 -17.91 -0.90
C LEU A 482 5.56 -17.84 -1.44
N ASP A 483 5.78 -16.96 -2.41
CA ASP A 483 7.11 -16.78 -2.99
C ASP A 483 8.01 -15.98 -2.01
N PRO A 484 9.12 -16.53 -1.49
CA PRO A 484 10.03 -15.81 -0.62
C PRO A 484 10.61 -14.54 -1.27
N ARG A 485 10.62 -14.45 -2.60
CA ARG A 485 11.06 -13.24 -3.34
C ARG A 485 10.11 -12.06 -3.16
N THR A 486 8.87 -12.33 -2.74
CA THR A 486 7.86 -11.29 -2.48
C THR A 486 7.78 -10.85 -1.02
N ALA A 487 8.66 -11.33 -0.15
CA ALA A 487 8.69 -10.97 1.26
C ALA A 487 8.75 -9.45 1.50
N GLY A 488 7.99 -8.99 2.51
CA GLY A 488 7.81 -7.59 2.86
C GLY A 488 6.89 -6.79 1.93
N ARG A 489 6.37 -7.39 0.85
CA ARG A 489 5.52 -6.71 -0.13
C ARG A 489 4.03 -6.93 0.16
N PRO A 490 3.15 -5.98 -0.24
CA PRO A 490 1.72 -6.21 -0.25
C PRO A 490 1.36 -7.29 -1.28
N GLN A 491 0.50 -8.22 -0.88
CA GLN A 491 -0.09 -9.22 -1.75
C GLN A 491 -1.61 -9.23 -1.58
N HIS A 492 -2.31 -9.31 -2.70
CA HIS A 492 -3.77 -9.41 -2.71
C HIS A 492 -4.20 -10.82 -2.30
N LEU A 493 -5.11 -10.89 -1.34
CA LEU A 493 -5.82 -12.10 -0.96
C LEU A 493 -7.26 -12.01 -1.44
N SER A 494 -7.75 -13.03 -2.14
CA SER A 494 -9.18 -13.21 -2.39
C SER A 494 -9.64 -14.64 -2.23
N PHE A 495 -10.89 -14.78 -1.83
CA PHE A 495 -11.67 -16.01 -1.90
C PHE A 495 -12.83 -15.80 -2.86
N LYS A 496 -13.14 -16.82 -3.65
CA LYS A 496 -14.23 -16.76 -4.62
C LYS A 496 -14.89 -18.11 -4.82
N ILE A 497 -16.17 -18.08 -5.16
CA ILE A 497 -16.91 -19.22 -5.65
C ILE A 497 -17.66 -18.78 -6.91
N GLY A 498 -17.56 -19.56 -7.98
CA GLY A 498 -18.24 -19.22 -9.24
C GLY A 498 -18.61 -20.47 -10.03
N ALA A 499 -19.63 -20.36 -10.87
CA ALA A 499 -20.11 -21.43 -11.71
C ALA A 499 -20.21 -20.97 -13.17
N SER A 500 -19.79 -21.83 -14.09
CA SER A 500 -19.93 -21.64 -15.53
C SER A 500 -21.25 -22.24 -16.02
N GLY A 501 -21.88 -21.64 -17.03
CA GLY A 501 -23.16 -22.12 -17.57
C GLY A 501 -24.01 -20.99 -18.14
N VAL A 502 -25.29 -21.27 -18.35
CA VAL A 502 -26.28 -20.26 -18.74
C VAL A 502 -26.65 -19.44 -17.51
N CYS A 503 -26.46 -18.13 -17.57
CA CYS A 503 -26.47 -17.26 -16.38
C CYS A 503 -27.80 -17.23 -15.58
N ASP A 504 -28.91 -17.65 -16.19
CA ASP A 504 -30.23 -17.67 -15.53
C ASP A 504 -30.68 -19.07 -15.11
N ASP A 505 -29.91 -20.11 -15.41
CA ASP A 505 -30.23 -21.46 -14.95
C ASP A 505 -30.08 -21.56 -13.43
N PRO A 506 -31.06 -22.14 -12.71
CA PRO A 506 -30.94 -22.32 -11.27
C PRO A 506 -29.87 -23.35 -10.95
N LEU A 507 -29.08 -23.06 -9.91
CA LEU A 507 -28.19 -24.00 -9.24
C LEU A 507 -28.73 -24.30 -7.85
N ASP A 508 -28.37 -25.47 -7.34
CA ASP A 508 -28.40 -25.68 -5.90
C ASP A 508 -27.52 -24.61 -5.24
N ASN A 509 -27.90 -24.16 -4.05
CA ASN A 509 -27.16 -23.12 -3.33
C ASN A 509 -25.80 -23.66 -2.89
N GLU A 510 -24.79 -23.52 -3.74
CA GLU A 510 -23.43 -23.97 -3.49
C GLU A 510 -22.66 -22.91 -2.73
N THR A 511 -21.97 -23.29 -1.65
CA THR A 511 -21.41 -22.35 -0.67
C THR A 511 -19.96 -22.69 -0.34
N LEU A 512 -19.15 -21.66 -0.14
CA LEU A 512 -17.81 -21.69 0.45
C LEU A 512 -17.86 -20.90 1.76
N TYR A 513 -17.40 -21.51 2.84
CA TYR A 513 -17.08 -20.83 4.08
C TYR A 513 -15.57 -20.79 4.29
N VAL A 514 -15.07 -19.66 4.80
CA VAL A 514 -13.66 -19.48 5.15
C VAL A 514 -13.56 -18.87 6.54
N ASP A 515 -12.58 -19.32 7.32
CA ASP A 515 -12.33 -18.83 8.67
C ASP A 515 -10.85 -19.02 9.07
N ASP A 516 -10.43 -18.35 10.16
CA ASP A 516 -9.09 -18.43 10.75
C ASP A 516 -7.97 -18.29 9.70
N VAL A 517 -7.95 -17.17 8.97
CA VAL A 517 -6.91 -16.85 7.99
C VAL A 517 -5.62 -16.45 8.72
N GLU A 518 -4.48 -16.97 8.31
CA GLU A 518 -3.20 -16.70 8.96
C GLU A 518 -2.12 -16.48 7.90
N VAL A 519 -1.36 -15.39 8.05
CA VAL A 519 -0.17 -15.12 7.24
C VAL A 519 1.04 -15.29 8.14
N THR A 520 1.89 -16.26 7.82
CA THR A 520 2.93 -16.77 8.72
C THR A 520 4.09 -17.41 7.94
N THR A 521 5.02 -18.08 8.61
CA THR A 521 6.00 -18.98 7.98
C THR A 521 5.62 -20.44 8.23
N ASP A 522 6.01 -21.34 7.31
CA ASP A 522 5.77 -22.77 7.45
C ASP A 522 7.00 -23.58 6.99
N PRO A 523 7.47 -24.58 7.77
CA PRO A 523 8.60 -25.43 7.38
C PRO A 523 8.40 -26.25 6.11
N SER A 524 7.15 -26.46 5.66
CA SER A 524 6.83 -27.12 4.39
C SER A 524 6.99 -26.18 3.18
N CYS A 525 7.12 -24.87 3.43
CA CYS A 525 7.29 -23.87 2.40
C CYS A 525 8.76 -23.47 2.23
N PRO A 526 9.21 -23.20 1.00
CA PRO A 526 10.60 -22.89 0.73
C PRO A 526 10.98 -21.51 1.28
N ALA A 527 11.99 -21.45 2.14
CA ALA A 527 12.54 -20.19 2.68
C ALA A 527 13.39 -19.40 1.66
N ALA A 528 13.82 -20.07 0.59
CA ALA A 528 14.58 -19.46 -0.49
C ALA A 528 13.96 -19.88 -1.84
N PRO A 529 14.10 -19.06 -2.90
CA PRO A 529 13.71 -19.47 -4.23
C PRO A 529 14.40 -20.79 -4.60
N ALA A 530 13.71 -21.64 -5.37
CA ALA A 530 14.37 -22.79 -5.98
C ALA A 530 15.50 -22.27 -6.92
N PRO A 531 16.68 -22.91 -6.90
CA PRO A 531 17.83 -22.50 -7.70
C PRO A 531 17.59 -22.64 -9.20
#